data_AF-A0A8E0S7F7-F1
#
_entry.id   AF-A0A8E0S7F7-F1
#
_cell.length_a   1.000
_cell.length_b   1.000
_cell.length_c   1.000
_cell.angle_alpha   90.00
_cell.angle_beta   90.00
_cell.angle_gamma   90.00
#
_symmetry.space_group_name_H-M   'P 1'
#
loop_
_entity.id
_entity.type
_entity.pdbx_description
1 polymer ?
#
loop_
_entity_poly.entity_id
_entity_poly.type
_entity_poly.pdbx_seq_one_letter_code
_entity_poly.pdbx_strand_id
1 'polypeptide(L)'
;MFPFLVGTIFFQVFLFGSAEGLILPDFSNPRPVTKAELAEFYDVIRAQFREAGIRLYHRGLKFEEVSTQLFLGTTYRFKMRTWPRRCWYIVVFKTLPKPVSKLIVQLPTRTKC
;
A
#
# COMPACT_ATOMS: atom_id res chain seq x y z
N MET A 1 20.05 -28.94 -2.17
CA MET A 1 20.66 -27.64 -2.46
C MET A 1 19.54 -26.68 -2.85
N PHE A 2 18.99 -25.97 -1.86
CA PHE A 2 17.97 -24.93 -2.05
C PHE A 2 18.38 -23.76 -1.15
N PRO A 3 18.85 -22.64 -1.71
CA PRO A 3 19.00 -21.41 -0.94
C PRO A 3 17.87 -20.46 -1.36
N PHE A 4 16.82 -20.37 -0.56
CA PHE A 4 16.01 -19.16 -0.52
C PHE A 4 15.92 -18.71 0.93
N LEU A 5 17.00 -18.01 1.28
CA LEU A 5 17.21 -17.29 2.51
C LEU A 5 16.08 -16.30 2.77
N VAL A 6 15.48 -16.40 3.96
CA VAL A 6 15.44 -15.30 4.95
C VAL A 6 15.17 -13.91 4.35
N GLY A 7 14.01 -13.73 3.72
CA GLY A 7 13.61 -12.43 3.14
C GLY A 7 12.22 -11.94 3.55
N THR A 8 11.46 -12.74 4.29
CA THR A 8 10.00 -12.50 4.45
C THR A 8 9.60 -12.12 5.88
N ILE A 9 10.50 -12.25 6.87
CA ILE A 9 10.14 -12.05 8.29
C ILE A 9 10.48 -10.63 8.78
N PHE A 10 11.39 -9.90 8.11
CA PHE A 10 11.82 -8.57 8.59
C PHE A 10 10.85 -7.42 8.28
N PHE A 11 9.90 -7.59 7.36
CA PHE A 11 8.94 -6.52 7.00
C PHE A 11 7.63 -6.57 7.78
N GLN A 12 7.36 -7.66 8.50
CA GLN A 12 6.08 -7.86 9.19
C GLN A 12 6.05 -7.24 10.60
N VAL A 13 7.21 -6.88 11.15
CA VAL A 13 7.33 -6.27 12.48
C VAL A 13 7.15 -4.73 12.46
N PHE A 14 7.26 -4.08 11.30
CA PHE A 14 7.21 -2.60 11.24
C PHE A 14 5.81 -1.99 11.24
N LEU A 15 4.74 -2.79 11.18
CA LEU A 15 3.36 -2.27 11.18
C LEU A 15 2.55 -2.56 12.45
N PHE A 16 3.03 -3.45 13.33
CA PHE A 16 2.34 -3.82 14.56
C PHE A 16 3.35 -4.22 15.63
N GLY A 17 3.88 -3.26 16.38
CA GLY A 17 4.71 -3.58 17.55
C GLY A 17 5.60 -2.42 17.97
N SER A 18 5.31 -1.89 19.16
CA SER A 18 6.15 -0.97 19.93
C SER A 18 7.63 -1.32 19.81
N ALA A 19 8.42 -0.45 19.18
CA ALA A 19 9.88 -0.47 19.23
C ALA A 19 10.33 0.92 19.68
N GLU A 20 10.96 0.95 20.85
CA GLU A 20 11.57 2.15 21.41
C GLU A 20 12.50 2.82 20.39
N GLY A 21 12.33 4.13 20.17
CA GLY A 21 13.41 5.00 19.68
C GLY A 21 13.38 5.50 18.23
N LEU A 22 12.41 5.14 17.39
CA LEU A 22 12.22 5.77 16.07
C LEU A 22 10.86 6.46 16.03
N ILE A 23 10.85 7.79 16.21
CA ILE A 23 9.66 8.62 15.98
C ILE A 23 9.39 8.61 14.47
N LEU A 24 8.68 7.57 14.02
CA LEU A 24 8.08 7.56 12.71
C LEU A 24 7.00 8.65 12.71
N PRO A 25 7.01 9.59 11.76
CA PRO A 25 5.95 10.58 11.70
C PRO A 25 4.62 9.87 11.50
N ASP A 26 3.57 10.33 12.16
CA ASP A 26 2.24 9.79 11.95
C ASP A 26 1.79 9.95 10.49
N PHE A 27 0.87 9.09 10.08
CA PHE A 27 0.19 9.28 8.80
C PHE A 27 -0.51 10.64 8.77
N SER A 28 -0.44 11.30 7.62
CA SER A 28 -1.24 12.49 7.37
C SER A 28 -2.74 12.18 7.43
N ASN A 29 -3.53 13.23 7.71
CA ASN A 29 -4.98 13.14 7.67
C ASN A 29 -5.44 12.59 6.29
N PRO A 30 -6.44 11.69 6.26
CA PRO A 30 -6.97 11.16 5.01
C PRO A 30 -7.42 12.29 4.09
N ARG A 31 -6.97 12.24 2.83
CA ARG A 31 -7.33 13.21 1.79
C ARG A 31 -7.78 12.50 0.52
N PRO A 32 -8.55 13.15 -0.36
CA PRO A 32 -8.90 12.57 -1.65
C PRO A 32 -7.65 12.24 -2.47
N VAL A 33 -7.74 11.15 -3.23
CA VAL A 33 -6.67 10.70 -4.13
C VAL A 33 -6.61 11.60 -5.35
N THR A 34 -5.43 12.14 -5.66
CA THR A 34 -5.24 13.01 -6.82
C THR A 34 -5.16 12.20 -8.12
N LYS A 35 -5.40 12.84 -9.26
CA LYS A 35 -5.28 12.19 -10.58
C LYS A 35 -3.86 11.68 -10.85
N ALA A 36 -2.84 12.40 -10.38
CA ALA A 36 -1.45 12.02 -10.53
C ALA A 36 -1.12 10.76 -9.72
N GLU A 37 -1.55 10.68 -8.46
CA GLU A 37 -1.39 9.48 -7.63
C GLU A 37 -2.13 8.28 -8.24
N LEU A 38 -3.34 8.50 -8.75
CA LEU A 38 -4.09 7.43 -9.39
C LEU A 38 -3.35 6.92 -10.64
N ALA A 39 -2.85 7.82 -11.50
CA ALA A 39 -2.07 7.42 -12.67
C ALA A 39 -0.78 6.66 -12.30
N GLU A 40 -0.15 7.00 -11.19
CA GLU A 40 1.07 6.35 -10.72
C GLU A 40 0.82 4.97 -10.09
N PHE A 41 -0.20 4.85 -9.24
CA PHE A 41 -0.38 3.67 -8.38
C PHE A 41 -1.45 2.70 -8.85
N TYR A 42 -2.37 3.10 -9.74
CA TYR A 42 -3.54 2.29 -10.10
C TYR A 42 -3.15 0.91 -10.66
N ASP A 43 -2.23 0.85 -11.61
CA ASP A 43 -1.85 -0.40 -12.26
C ASP A 43 -1.11 -1.35 -11.31
N VAL A 44 -0.23 -0.80 -10.46
CA VAL A 44 0.51 -1.60 -9.47
C VAL A 44 -0.42 -2.16 -8.41
N ILE A 45 -1.34 -1.33 -7.89
CA ILE A 45 -2.35 -1.79 -6.92
C ILE A 45 -3.26 -2.83 -7.56
N ARG A 46 -3.72 -2.60 -8.79
CA ARG A 46 -4.56 -3.55 -9.53
C ARG A 46 -3.87 -4.89 -9.73
N ALA A 47 -2.57 -4.88 -10.04
CA ALA A 47 -1.75 -6.09 -10.13
C ALA A 47 -1.70 -6.83 -8.78
N GLN A 48 -1.52 -6.11 -7.67
CA GLN A 48 -1.50 -6.72 -6.33
C GLN A 48 -2.83 -7.38 -5.95
N PHE A 49 -3.96 -6.78 -6.32
CA PHE A 49 -5.27 -7.42 -6.12
C PHE A 49 -5.41 -8.72 -6.92
N ARG A 50 -4.87 -8.75 -8.15
CA ARG A 50 -4.85 -9.96 -8.98
C ARG A 50 -3.95 -11.03 -8.38
N GLU A 51 -2.77 -10.66 -7.87
CA GLU A 51 -1.84 -11.55 -7.18
C GLU A 51 -2.45 -12.15 -5.91
N ALA A 52 -3.20 -11.34 -5.15
CA ALA A 52 -3.95 -11.79 -3.98
C ALA A 52 -5.17 -12.68 -4.32
N GLY A 53 -5.42 -12.99 -5.61
CA GLY A 53 -6.58 -13.76 -6.05
C GLY A 53 -7.92 -13.01 -5.94
N ILE A 54 -7.90 -11.70 -5.71
CA ILE A 54 -9.11 -10.89 -5.55
C ILE A 54 -9.59 -10.45 -6.93
N ARG A 55 -10.71 -11.02 -7.36
CA ARG A 55 -11.32 -10.69 -8.65
C ARG A 55 -11.98 -9.31 -8.58
N LEU A 56 -11.37 -8.35 -9.27
CA LEU A 56 -11.96 -7.03 -9.50
C LEU A 56 -13.02 -7.14 -10.61
N TYR A 57 -14.26 -6.79 -10.30
CA TYR A 57 -15.37 -6.76 -11.26
C TYR A 57 -15.26 -5.56 -12.22
N HIS A 58 -16.13 -5.51 -13.23
CA HIS A 58 -16.12 -4.53 -14.33
C HIS A 58 -16.08 -3.06 -13.90
N ARG A 59 -16.54 -2.72 -12.69
CA ARG A 59 -16.48 -1.35 -12.12
C ARG A 59 -15.12 -0.96 -11.53
N GLY A 60 -14.17 -1.88 -11.42
CA GLY A 60 -12.82 -1.61 -10.95
C GLY A 60 -12.70 -1.27 -9.45
N LEU A 61 -11.55 -0.67 -9.11
CA LEU A 61 -11.21 -0.14 -7.78
C LEU A 61 -11.63 1.32 -7.69
N LYS A 62 -12.51 1.66 -6.75
CA LYS A 62 -12.80 3.06 -6.41
C LYS A 62 -11.87 3.50 -5.30
N PHE A 63 -10.99 4.46 -5.58
CA PHE A 63 -10.15 5.10 -4.58
C PHE A 63 -10.98 6.12 -3.79
N GLU A 64 -10.98 6.01 -2.47
CA GLU A 64 -11.72 6.92 -1.59
C GLU A 64 -10.76 7.94 -0.98
N GLU A 65 -9.72 7.47 -0.29
CA GLU A 65 -8.82 8.30 0.49
C GLU A 65 -7.37 7.80 0.38
N VAL A 66 -6.43 8.71 0.58
CA VAL A 66 -5.01 8.41 0.77
C VAL A 66 -4.49 9.15 2.00
N SER A 67 -3.73 8.44 2.81
CA SER A 67 -2.89 9.00 3.86
C SER A 67 -1.43 8.75 3.52
N THR A 68 -0.57 9.72 3.82
CA THR A 68 0.85 9.65 3.47
C THR A 68 1.71 9.79 4.71
N GLN A 69 2.79 9.03 4.76
CA GLN A 69 3.80 9.10 5.81
C GLN A 69 5.17 9.24 5.15
N LEU A 70 5.97 10.20 5.60
CA LEU A 70 7.30 10.46 5.05
C LEU A 70 8.35 9.72 5.89
N PHE A 71 9.07 8.79 5.26
CA PHE A 71 10.17 8.08 5.91
C PHE A 71 11.10 7.54 4.83
N LEU A 72 12.35 8.02 4.76
CA LEU A 72 13.37 7.60 3.78
C LEU A 72 12.77 7.26 2.39
N GLY A 73 11.78 8.06 1.97
CA GLY A 73 10.76 7.67 1.00
C GLY A 73 9.37 8.15 1.44
N THR A 74 8.32 7.59 0.82
CA THR A 74 6.94 7.92 1.14
C THR A 74 6.08 6.67 1.18
N THR A 75 5.44 6.44 2.32
CA THR A 75 4.44 5.39 2.50
C THR A 75 3.06 5.98 2.21
N TYR A 76 2.35 5.42 1.25
CA TYR A 76 0.98 5.75 0.91
C TYR A 76 0.06 4.66 1.42
N ARG A 77 -0.97 5.04 2.16
CA ARG A 77 -2.05 4.15 2.60
C ARG A 77 -3.32 4.54 1.86
N PHE A 78 -3.75 3.71 0.91
CA PHE A 78 -4.98 3.95 0.15
C PHE A 78 -6.15 3.20 0.76
N LYS A 79 -7.26 3.91 0.97
CA LYS A 79 -8.58 3.34 1.22
C LYS A 79 -9.32 3.21 -0.10
N MET A 80 -9.83 2.02 -0.39
CA MET A 80 -10.50 1.73 -1.64
C MET A 80 -11.76 0.90 -1.42
N ARG A 81 -12.66 0.96 -2.41
CA ARG A 81 -13.90 0.22 -2.41
C ARG A 81 -14.06 -0.57 -3.71
N THR A 82 -14.45 -1.83 -3.57
CA THR A 82 -14.82 -2.71 -4.69
C THR A 82 -16.29 -3.12 -4.59
N TRP A 83 -16.84 -3.57 -5.71
CA TRP A 83 -18.21 -4.10 -5.76
C TRP A 83 -18.23 -5.60 -5.35
N PRO A 84 -19.24 -6.07 -4.59
CA PRO A 84 -20.32 -5.32 -3.95
C PRO A 84 -19.91 -4.82 -2.55
N ARG A 85 -19.65 -3.51 -2.45
CA ARG A 85 -19.39 -2.76 -1.19
C ARG A 85 -18.31 -3.33 -0.26
N ARG A 86 -17.21 -3.88 -0.78
CA ARG A 86 -16.07 -4.30 0.05
C ARG A 86 -15.07 -3.16 0.15
N CYS A 87 -14.66 -2.79 1.36
CA CYS A 87 -13.61 -1.82 1.58
C CYS A 87 -12.27 -2.50 1.84
N TRP A 88 -11.21 -1.86 1.36
CA TRP A 88 -9.85 -2.37 1.38
C TRP A 88 -8.89 -1.25 1.75
N TYR A 89 -7.84 -1.62 2.47
CA TYR A 89 -6.62 -0.82 2.58
C TYR A 89 -5.50 -1.50 1.82
N ILE A 90 -4.66 -0.71 1.16
CA ILE A 90 -3.37 -1.16 0.66
C ILE A 90 -2.31 -0.14 1.02
N VAL A 91 -1.12 -0.64 1.33
CA VAL A 91 0.04 0.19 1.66
C VAL A 91 1.05 0.07 0.54
N VAL A 92 1.48 1.20 0.01
CA VAL A 92 2.48 1.33 -1.05
C VAL A 92 3.63 2.16 -0.52
N PHE A 93 4.83 1.60 -0.49
CA PHE A 93 6.04 2.35 -0.17
C PHE A 93 6.75 2.75 -1.46
N LYS A 94 6.97 4.05 -1.62
CA LYS A 94 7.76 4.64 -2.71
C LYS A 94 9.11 5.06 -2.15
N THR A 95 10.19 4.47 -2.67
CA THR A 95 11.55 4.88 -2.30
C THR A 95 11.82 6.31 -2.76
N LEU A 96 12.78 6.99 -2.12
CA LEU A 96 13.28 8.29 -2.60
C LEU A 96 13.66 8.25 -4.09
N PRO A 97 13.52 9.38 -4.80
CA PRO A 97 13.87 9.48 -6.21
C PRO A 97 15.38 9.26 -6.41
N LYS A 98 15.74 8.01 -6.70
CA LYS A 98 16.98 7.59 -7.37
C LYS A 98 16.61 7.28 -8.84
N PRO A 99 17.56 7.07 -9.79
CA PRO A 99 17.26 6.96 -11.23
C PRO A 99 16.13 5.98 -11.60
N VAL A 100 15.82 5.02 -10.72
CA VAL A 100 14.57 4.26 -10.76
C VAL A 100 13.94 4.29 -9.36
N SER A 101 12.74 4.86 -9.24
CA SER A 101 11.95 4.76 -8.00
C SER A 101 11.31 3.38 -7.92
N LYS A 102 11.56 2.64 -6.83
CA LYS A 102 10.97 1.32 -6.61
C LYS A 102 9.69 1.47 -5.78
N LEU A 103 8.62 0.84 -6.25
CA LEU A 103 7.37 0.70 -5.51
C LEU A 103 7.34 -0.66 -4.83
N ILE A 104 7.14 -0.67 -3.52
CA ILE A 104 6.93 -1.88 -2.73
C ILE A 104 5.47 -1.85 -2.29
N VAL A 105 4.68 -2.81 -2.75
CA VAL A 105 3.24 -2.86 -2.49
C VAL A 105 2.94 -4.05 -1.59
N GLN A 106 2.17 -3.80 -0.53
CA GLN A 106 1.68 -4.85 0.36
C GLN A 106 0.39 -5.46 -0.17
N LEU A 107 0.07 -6.67 0.30
CA LEU A 107 -1.20 -7.29 -0.04
C LEU A 107 -2.38 -6.44 0.47
N PRO A 108 -3.46 -6.32 -0.33
CA PRO A 108 -4.64 -5.60 0.08
C PRO A 108 -5.32 -6.27 1.27
N THR A 109 -5.61 -5.48 2.29
CA THR A 109 -6.25 -5.93 3.53
C THR A 109 -7.72 -5.51 3.54
N ARG A 110 -8.62 -6.45 3.80
CA ARG A 110 -10.06 -6.17 3.90
C ARG A 110 -10.35 -5.39 5.19
N THR A 111 -11.19 -4.36 5.07
CA THR A 111 -11.60 -3.56 6.21
C THR A 111 -13.10 -3.30 6.20
N LYS A 112 -13.61 -2.74 7.29
CA LYS A 112 -14.96 -2.16 7.31
C LYS A 112 -14.98 -0.89 6.48
N CYS A 113 -16.03 -0.75 5.68
CA CYS A 113 -16.51 0.56 5.29
C CYS A 113 -17.13 1.18 6.55
#